data_AF-A0A351UX11-F1
#
_entry.id   AF-A0A351UX11-F1
#
_cell.length_a   1.000
_cell.length_b   1.000
_cell.length_c   1.000
_cell.angle_alpha   90.00
_cell.angle_beta   90.00
_cell.angle_gamma   90.00
#
_symmetry.space_group_name_H-M   'P 1'
#
loop_
_entity.id
_entity.type
_entity.pdbx_description
1 polymer ?
#
loop_
_entity_poly.entity_id
_entity_poly.type
_entity_poly.pdbx_seq_one_letter_code
_entity_poly.pdbx_strand_id
1 'polypeptide(L)' 'EAIHWSWEFLTEVVGLDPERLYPSIYENDDEAFRIWNEEMGIPAERIFRFGKEDNFWEHGSGP' A
#
# COMPACT_ATOMS: atom_id res chain seq x y z
N GLU A 1 9.62 -6.07 0.32
CA GLU A 1 9.97 -5.87 1.75
C GLU A 1 9.18 -4.78 2.47
N ALA A 2 9.19 -3.51 2.04
CA ALA A 2 8.55 -2.43 2.81
C ALA A 2 7.06 -2.65 3.15
N ILE A 3 6.29 -3.20 2.20
CA ILE A 3 4.87 -3.55 2.40
C ILE A 3 4.72 -4.65 3.47
N HIS A 4 5.50 -5.73 3.37
CA HIS A 4 5.45 -6.85 4.32
C HIS A 4 5.69 -6.40 5.76
N TRP A 5 6.77 -5.64 6.00
CA TRP A 5 7.09 -5.16 7.34
C TRP A 5 6.05 -4.18 7.88
N SER A 6 5.52 -3.30 7.02
CA SER A 6 4.47 -2.36 7.44
C SER A 6 3.18 -3.10 7.82
N TRP A 7 2.81 -4.12 7.05
CA TRP A 7 1.61 -4.92 7.29
C TRP A 7 1.73 -5.77 8.55
N GLU A 8 2.85 -6.47 8.73
CA GLU A 8 3.16 -7.25 9.93
C GLU A 8 3.12 -6.35 11.18
N PHE A 9 3.77 -5.19 11.12
CA PHE A 9 3.76 -4.26 12.25
C PHE A 9 2.34 -3.79 12.61
N LEU A 10 1.54 -3.39 11.62
CA LEU A 10 0.19 -2.87 11.87
C LEU A 10 -0.77 -3.96 12.38
N THR A 11 -0.69 -5.17 11.83
CA THR A 11 -1.68 -6.23 12.11
C THR A 11 -1.25 -7.15 13.25
N GLU A 12 0.03 -7.47 13.38
CA GLU A 12 0.54 -8.42 14.38
C GLU A 12 1.08 -7.73 15.63
N VAL A 13 1.84 -6.64 15.48
CA VAL A 13 2.47 -5.95 16.61
C VAL A 13 1.51 -4.95 17.27
N VAL A 14 0.89 -4.08 16.46
CA VAL A 14 -0.09 -3.10 16.96
C VAL A 14 -1.45 -3.78 17.21
N GLY A 15 -1.76 -4.86 16.49
CA GLY A 15 -3.01 -5.60 16.65
C GLY A 15 -4.21 -4.93 15.99
N LEU A 16 -4.00 -4.15 14.92
CA LEU A 16 -5.11 -3.59 14.15
C LEU A 16 -5.82 -4.68 13.36
N ASP A 17 -7.14 -4.62 13.34
CA ASP A 17 -7.96 -5.51 12.53
C ASP A 17 -7.65 -5.32 11.04
N PRO A 18 -7.10 -6.35 10.35
CA PRO A 18 -6.78 -6.27 8.92
C PRO A 18 -8.01 -5.96 8.06
N GLU A 19 -9.21 -6.36 8.51
CA GLU A 19 -10.47 -6.08 7.81
C GLU A 19 -10.89 -4.61 7.94
N ARG A 20 -10.08 -3.75 8.54
CA ARG A 20 -10.35 -2.31 8.63
C ARG A 20 -9.25 -1.47 7.97
N LEU A 21 -8.24 -2.11 7.38
CA LEU A 21 -7.14 -1.46 6.70
C LEU A 21 -7.34 -1.50 5.18
N TYR A 22 -6.99 -0.40 4.53
CA TYR A 22 -7.15 -0.21 3.09
C TYR A 22 -5.92 0.49 2.54
N PRO A 23 -5.07 -0.20 1.74
CA PRO A 23 -3.94 0.44 1.10
C PRO A 23 -4.38 1.25 -0.13
N SER A 24 -3.62 2.29 -0.41
CA SER A 24 -3.66 3.03 -1.67
C SER A 24 -2.31 2.93 -2.37
N ILE A 25 -2.32 2.90 -3.70
CA ILE A 25 -1.13 2.86 -4.56
C ILE A 25 -1.20 3.95 -5.63
N TYR A 26 -0.06 4.24 -6.24
CA TYR A 26 -0.03 5.10 -7.42
C TYR A 26 -0.69 4.40 -8.61
N GLU A 27 -1.44 5.14 -9.42
CA GLU A 27 -2.29 4.61 -10.50
C GLU A 27 -1.52 3.70 -11.49
N ASN A 28 -0.23 3.97 -11.70
CA ASN A 28 0.65 3.25 -12.61
C ASN A 28 1.61 2.26 -11.91
N ASP A 29 1.47 2.05 -10.60
CA ASP A 29 2.34 1.15 -9.82
C ASP A 29 1.72 -0.26 -9.68
N ASP A 30 1.84 -1.04 -10.75
CA ASP A 30 1.35 -2.42 -10.78
C ASP A 30 2.17 -3.39 -9.91
N GLU A 31 3.41 -3.02 -9.57
CA GLU A 31 4.24 -3.81 -8.66
C GLU A 31 3.66 -3.76 -7.24
N ALA A 32 3.38 -2.56 -6.73
CA ALA A 32 2.74 -2.39 -5.43
C ALA A 32 1.35 -3.05 -5.39
N PHE A 33 0.57 -2.95 -6.47
CA PHE A 33 -0.72 -3.64 -6.58
C PHE A 33 -0.58 -5.15 -6.37
N ARG A 34 0.36 -5.78 -7.08
CA ARG A 34 0.58 -7.22 -6.99
C ARG A 34 1.01 -7.66 -5.59
N ILE A 35 1.91 -6.92 -4.95
CA ILE A 35 2.34 -7.28 -3.59
C ILE A 35 1.14 -7.23 -2.63
N TRP A 36 0.32 -6.17 -2.69
CA TRP A 36 -0.86 -6.07 -1.85
C TRP A 36 -1.91 -7.17 -2.15
N ASN A 37 -2.13 -7.48 -3.43
CA ASN A 37 -3.18 -8.41 -3.83
C ASN A 37 -2.77 -9.89 -3.71
N GLU A 38 -1.60 -10.24 -4.26
CA GLU A 38 -1.15 -11.63 -4.38
C GLU A 38 -0.37 -12.10 -3.16
N GLU A 39 0.48 -11.25 -2.59
CA GLU A 39 1.36 -11.63 -1.47
C GLU A 39 0.69 -11.36 -0.12
N MET A 40 0.00 -10.22 0.02
CA MET A 40 -0.71 -9.86 1.26
C MET A 40 -2.18 -10.31 1.29
N GLY A 41 -2.71 -10.79 0.16
CA GLY A 41 -4.07 -11.34 0.07
C GLY A 41 -5.18 -10.31 0.20
N ILE A 42 -4.90 -9.02 -0.01
CA ILE A 42 -5.92 -7.97 0.08
C ILE A 42 -6.79 -8.00 -1.18
N PRO A 43 -8.12 -8.10 -1.07
CA PRO A 43 -9.01 -8.07 -2.22
C PRO A 43 -8.84 -6.79 -3.05
N ALA A 44 -8.91 -6.91 -4.38
CA ALA A 44 -8.67 -5.80 -5.30
C ALA A 44 -9.61 -4.61 -5.04
N GLU A 45 -10.85 -4.85 -4.63
CA GLU A 45 -11.83 -3.83 -4.28
C GLU A 45 -11.47 -3.00 -3.04
N ARG A 46 -10.44 -3.40 -2.28
CA ARG A 46 -9.92 -2.70 -1.10
C ARG A 46 -8.58 -2.02 -1.34
N ILE A 47 -8.02 -2.13 -2.55
CA ILE A 47 -6.77 -1.49 -2.95
C ILE A 47 -7.12 -0.31 -3.85
N PHE A 48 -6.94 0.91 -3.35
CA PHE A 48 -7.29 2.12 -4.09
C PHE A 48 -6.14 2.60 -4.96
N ARG A 49 -6.45 3.01 -6.20
CA ARG A 49 -5.49 3.63 -7.12
C ARG A 49 -5.75 5.12 -7.17
N PHE A 50 -4.74 5.92 -6.88
CA PHE A 50 -4.82 7.38 -6.99
C PHE A 50 -3.67 7.95 -7.80
N GLY A 51 -3.87 9.18 -8.31
CA GLY A 51 -2.91 9.87 -9.16
C GLY A 51 -1.74 10.46 -8.39
N LYS A 52 -1.00 11.35 -9.07
CA LYS A 52 0.21 11.96 -8.51
C LYS A 52 -0.04 12.81 -7.26
N GLU A 53 -1.21 13.42 -7.16
CA GLU A 53 -1.55 14.31 -6.04
C GLU A 53 -1.60 13.56 -4.70
N ASP A 54 -1.94 12.26 -4.73
CA ASP A 54 -2.17 11.46 -3.52
C ASP A 54 -1.07 10.43 -3.27
N ASN A 55 -0.56 9.79 -4.33
CA ASN A 55 0.29 8.60 -4.21
C ASN A 55 1.65 8.72 -4.92
N PHE A 56 2.11 9.94 -5.22
CA PHE A 56 3.44 10.18 -5.76
C PHE A 56 4.23 11.14 -4.87
N TRP A 57 5.41 10.72 -4.40
CA TRP A 57 6.25 11.54 -3.53
C TRP A 57 7.54 11.95 -4.23
N GLU A 58 7.69 13.26 -4.45
CA GLU A 58 8.89 13.88 -5.00
C GLU A 58 9.59 14.68 -3.89
N HIS A 59 10.92 14.66 -3.86
CA HIS A 59 11.67 15.51 -2.94
C HIS A 59 11.71 16.98 -3.42
N GLY A 60 10.58 17.58 -3.79
CA GLY A 60 10.54 18.93 -4.36
C GLY A 60 11.50 19.08 -5.56
N SER A 61 12.29 20.16 -5.58
CA SER A 61 13.38 20.28 -6.56
C SER A 61 14.47 19.25 -6.26
N GLY A 62 14.65 18.33 -7.20
CA GLY A 62 15.85 17.50 -7.39
C GLY A 62 17.17 18.27 -7.21
N PRO A 63 18.33 17.60 -6.99
CA PRO A 63 19.61 18.23 -7.29
C PRO A 63 19.66 18.79 -8.73
#